data_AF-A0A290HFU6-F1
#
_entry.id   AF-A0A290HFU6-F1
#
_cell.length_a   1.000
_cell.length_b   1.000
_cell.length_c   1.000
_cell.angle_alpha   90.00
_cell.angle_beta   90.00
_cell.angle_gamma   90.00
#
_symmetry.space_group_name_H-M   'P 1'
#
loop_
_entity.id
_entity.type
_entity.pdbx_description
1 polymer ?
#
loop_
_entity_poly.entity_id
_entity_poly.type
_entity_poly.pdbx_seq_one_letter_code
_entity_poly.pdbx_strand_id
1 'polypeptide(L)'
;MIINTLIVLVGAYAVLGYFSLLDHIGIFFQILIGLILTAITFFVSNEIDAANTKARRKELTKKIPLFNTSDIGRSYIALGMVEGAAHYQDDAVVKCLEQALEMDAHAIVNFQLATTTSVYGNAKNIDSRNAYFYTGTAVKYK
;
A
#
# COMPACT_ATOMS: atom_id res chain seq x y z
N MET A 1 -5.55 -4.36 4.55
CA MET A 1 -7.01 -4.33 4.31
C MET A 1 -7.84 -5.08 5.35
N ILE A 2 -8.05 -6.40 5.27
CA ILE A 2 -9.10 -7.09 6.08
C ILE A 2 -8.95 -6.89 7.60
N ILE A 3 -7.73 -6.97 8.13
CA ILE A 3 -7.48 -6.83 9.58
C ILE A 3 -7.76 -5.42 10.08
N ASN A 4 -7.34 -4.39 9.31
CA ASN A 4 -7.57 -2.99 9.69
C ASN A 4 -9.06 -2.64 9.63
N THR A 5 -9.81 -3.17 8.66
CA THR A 5 -11.26 -3.00 8.59
C THR A 5 -11.97 -3.65 9.77
N LEU A 6 -11.54 -4.85 10.19
CA LEU A 6 -12.13 -5.54 11.33
C LEU A 6 -11.91 -4.76 12.65
N ILE A 7 -10.70 -4.22 12.87
CA ILE A 7 -10.37 -3.43 14.06
C ILE A 7 -11.20 -2.15 14.13
N VAL A 8 -11.33 -1.41 13.03
CA VAL A 8 -12.14 -0.18 12.99
C VAL A 8 -13.63 -0.51 13.20
N LEU A 9 -14.12 -1.63 12.66
CA LEU A 9 -15.51 -2.06 12.83
C LEU A 9 -15.79 -2.43 14.30
N VAL A 10 -14.91 -3.21 14.93
CA VAL A 10 -15.03 -3.57 16.35
C VAL A 10 -14.99 -2.32 17.24
N GLY A 11 -14.09 -1.37 16.96
CA GLY A 11 -14.04 -0.09 17.66
C GLY A 11 -15.34 0.72 17.52
N ALA A 12 -15.90 0.79 16.32
CA ALA A 12 -17.15 1.52 16.08
C ALA A 12 -18.36 0.89 16.80
N TYR A 13 -18.47 -0.44 16.79
CA TYR A 13 -19.52 -1.15 17.53
C TYR A 13 -19.35 -1.02 19.05
N ALA A 14 -18.13 -1.04 19.56
CA ALA A 14 -17.85 -0.82 20.98
C ALA A 14 -18.29 0.59 21.43
N VAL A 15 -18.04 1.62 20.61
CA VAL A 15 -18.48 2.99 20.89
C VAL A 15 -20.01 3.09 20.88
N LEU A 16 -20.69 2.50 19.90
CA LEU A 16 -22.15 2.55 19.80
C LEU A 16 -22.87 1.75 20.89
N GLY A 17 -22.29 0.63 21.32
CA GLY A 17 -22.76 -0.15 22.46
C GLY A 17 -22.52 0.56 23.79
N TYR A 18 -21.40 1.28 23.95
CA TYR A 18 -21.07 2.03 25.16
C TYR A 18 -22.05 3.18 25.46
N PHE A 19 -22.66 3.77 24.43
CA PHE A 19 -23.65 4.84 24.58
C PHE A 19 -25.11 4.34 24.63
N SER A 20 -25.35 3.01 24.71
CA SER A 20 -26.70 2.39 24.70
C SER A 20 -27.59 2.81 23.52
N LEU A 21 -26.98 3.31 22.43
CA LEU A 21 -27.69 3.86 21.27
C LEU A 21 -28.44 2.78 20.49
N LEU A 22 -27.98 1.53 20.57
CA LEU A 22 -28.58 0.41 19.86
C LEU A 22 -29.89 -0.06 20.51
N ASP A 23 -30.07 0.10 21.82
CA ASP A 23 -31.23 -0.43 22.55
C ASP A 23 -32.54 0.35 22.33
N HIS A 24 -32.44 1.57 21.78
CA HIS A 24 -33.58 2.47 21.53
C HIS A 24 -33.94 2.63 20.05
N ILE A 25 -33.23 1.94 19.16
CA ILE A 25 -33.33 2.09 17.72
C ILE A 25 -33.97 0.84 17.12
N GLY A 26 -35.05 1.01 16.35
CA GLY A 26 -35.72 -0.10 15.67
C GLY A 26 -34.77 -0.83 14.71
N ILE A 27 -34.96 -2.14 14.54
CA ILE A 27 -34.09 -3.05 13.77
C ILE A 27 -33.74 -2.51 12.38
N PHE A 28 -34.68 -1.84 11.70
CA PHE A 28 -34.44 -1.21 10.40
C PHE A 28 -33.31 -0.15 10.44
N PHE A 29 -33.32 0.72 11.45
CA PHE A 29 -32.30 1.75 11.62
C PHE A 29 -30.96 1.16 12.10
N GLN A 30 -30.97 0.07 12.87
CA GLN A 30 -29.74 -0.65 13.22
C GLN A 30 -29.04 -1.22 11.97
N ILE A 31 -29.80 -1.80 11.04
CA ILE A 31 -29.26 -2.31 9.75
C ILE A 31 -28.70 -1.16 8.91
N LEU A 32 -29.41 -0.03 8.84
CA LEU A 32 -28.95 1.15 8.11
C LEU A 32 -27.65 1.72 8.69
N ILE A 33 -27.55 1.82 10.01
CA ILE A 33 -26.33 2.26 10.71
C ILE A 33 -25.18 1.28 10.44
N GLY A 34 -25.44 -0.04 10.49
CA GLY A 34 -24.45 -1.07 10.18
C GLY A 34 -23.88 -0.95 8.76
N LEU A 35 -24.73 -0.68 7.76
CA LEU A 35 -24.30 -0.44 6.38
C LEU A 35 -23.43 0.81 6.24
N ILE A 36 -23.82 1.92 6.90
CA ILE A 36 -23.05 3.17 6.88
C ILE A 36 -21.69 2.99 7.56
N LEU A 37 -21.64 2.31 8.70
CA LEU A 37 -20.38 2.01 9.39
C LEU A 37 -19.46 1.13 8.55
N THR A 38 -20.01 0.13 7.86
CA THR A 38 -19.23 -0.72 6.97
C THR A 38 -18.62 0.10 5.83
N ALA A 39 -19.36 1.06 5.27
CA ALA A 39 -18.82 1.98 4.27
C ALA A 39 -17.72 2.89 4.85
N ILE A 40 -17.94 3.51 6.01
CA ILE A 40 -16.94 4.38 6.66
C ILE A 40 -15.67 3.60 7.00
N THR A 41 -15.80 2.42 7.59
CA THR A 41 -14.67 1.57 7.96
C THR A 41 -13.87 1.15 6.73
N PHE A 42 -14.51 0.88 5.60
CA PHE A 42 -13.83 0.63 4.33
C PHE A 42 -12.98 1.83 3.88
N PHE A 43 -13.55 3.04 3.86
CA PHE A 43 -12.81 4.25 3.49
C PHE A 43 -11.64 4.54 4.44
N VAL A 44 -11.89 4.48 5.75
CA VAL A 44 -10.87 4.72 6.78
C VAL A 44 -9.74 3.68 6.70
N SER A 45 -10.07 2.40 6.44
CA SER A 45 -9.06 1.35 6.30
C SER A 45 -8.15 1.60 5.10
N ASN A 46 -8.69 2.04 3.97
CA ASN A 46 -7.89 2.35 2.79
C ASN A 46 -6.94 3.53 3.04
N GLU A 47 -7.40 4.57 3.73
CA GLU A 47 -6.56 5.71 4.13
C GLU A 47 -5.45 5.30 5.11
N ILE A 48 -5.77 4.46 6.10
CA ILE A 48 -4.78 3.93 7.05
C ILE A 48 -3.76 3.05 6.33
N ASP A 49 -4.19 2.16 5.43
CA ASP A 49 -3.30 1.31 4.65
C ASP A 49 -2.35 2.16 3.80
N ALA A 50 -2.86 3.20 3.12
CA ALA A 50 -2.04 4.12 2.34
C ALA A 50 -1.02 4.90 3.19
N ALA A 51 -1.44 5.36 4.38
CA ALA A 51 -0.55 6.04 5.32
C ALA A 51 0.55 5.11 5.85
N ASN A 52 0.19 3.87 6.18
CA ASN A 52 1.13 2.84 6.65
C ASN A 52 2.15 2.47 5.56
N THR A 53 1.71 2.28 4.32
CA THR A 53 2.63 2.04 3.20
C THR A 53 3.60 3.21 3.03
N LYS A 54 3.13 4.46 3.06
CA LYS A 54 4.02 5.63 2.99
C LYS A 54 5.04 5.68 4.12
N ALA A 55 4.61 5.40 5.35
CA ALA A 55 5.50 5.34 6.50
C ALA A 55 6.55 4.23 6.33
N ARG A 56 6.12 3.04 5.88
CA ARG A 56 6.98 1.89 5.62
C ARG A 56 7.99 2.17 4.52
N ARG A 57 7.55 2.78 3.40
CA ARG A 57 8.42 3.24 2.33
C ARG A 57 9.50 4.17 2.88
N LYS A 58 9.13 5.20 3.65
CA LYS A 58 10.06 6.17 4.23
C LYS A 58 11.06 5.52 5.19
N GLU A 59 10.63 4.53 5.96
CA GLU A 59 11.52 3.75 6.83
C GLU A 59 12.55 2.96 6.01
N LEU A 60 12.09 2.22 4.99
CA LEU A 60 12.92 1.36 4.17
C LEU A 60 13.89 2.15 3.28
N THR A 61 13.46 3.26 2.67
CA THR A 61 14.33 4.10 1.83
C THR A 61 15.49 4.74 2.60
N LYS A 62 15.38 4.86 3.93
CA LYS A 62 16.51 5.31 4.77
C LYS A 62 17.57 4.22 4.93
N LYS A 63 17.16 2.96 4.91
CA LYS A 63 18.06 1.80 5.03
C LYS A 63 18.67 1.43 3.68
N ILE A 64 17.85 1.48 2.63
CA ILE A 64 18.21 1.10 1.27
C ILE A 64 17.93 2.29 0.34
N PRO A 65 18.92 3.17 0.10
CA PRO A 65 18.80 4.24 -0.87
C PRO A 65 18.51 3.70 -2.28
N LEU A 66 17.67 4.44 -3.00
CA LEU A 66 17.26 4.17 -4.37
C LEU A 66 18.01 5.11 -5.31
N PHE A 67 18.64 4.56 -6.35
CA PHE A 67 19.36 5.32 -7.36
C PHE A 67 18.80 4.99 -8.75
N ASN A 68 18.54 6.02 -9.55
CA ASN A 68 18.04 5.85 -10.92
C ASN A 68 19.14 5.47 -11.92
N THR A 69 20.41 5.50 -11.49
CA THR A 69 21.60 5.23 -12.31
C THR A 69 22.45 4.14 -11.65
N SER A 70 23.27 3.47 -12.46
CA SER A 70 24.29 2.51 -12.01
C SER A 70 25.54 3.19 -11.44
N ASP A 71 25.79 4.45 -11.79
CA ASP A 71 26.94 5.20 -11.28
C ASP A 71 26.55 5.97 -10.02
N ILE A 72 27.01 5.45 -8.88
CA ILE A 72 26.72 6.00 -7.55
C ILE A 72 28.02 6.42 -6.83
N GLY A 73 29.12 6.56 -7.56
CA GLY A 73 30.43 6.96 -7.01
C GLY A 73 31.02 5.99 -5.99
N ARG A 74 30.57 4.73 -5.97
CA ARG A 74 31.04 3.67 -5.07
C ARG A 74 31.12 2.34 -5.81
N SER A 75 32.10 1.52 -5.43
CA SER A 75 32.18 0.14 -5.90
C SER A 75 31.15 -0.73 -5.18
N TYR A 76 30.46 -1.59 -5.94
CA TYR A 76 29.46 -2.49 -5.40
C TYR A 76 29.47 -3.84 -6.13
N ILE A 77 28.76 -4.81 -5.57
CA ILE A 77 28.47 -6.12 -6.14
C ILE A 77 26.96 -6.20 -6.36
N ALA A 78 26.55 -6.61 -7.56
CA ALA A 78 25.16 -6.89 -7.84
C ALA A 78 24.73 -8.19 -7.17
N LEU A 79 23.66 -8.14 -6.38
CA LEU A 79 23.07 -9.30 -5.71
C LEU A 79 21.95 -9.93 -6.55
N GLY A 80 21.28 -9.13 -7.38
CA GLY A 80 20.24 -9.56 -8.30
C GLY A 80 19.23 -8.46 -8.60
N MET A 81 18.21 -8.79 -9.39
CA MET A 81 17.12 -7.88 -9.71
C MET A 81 16.04 -7.94 -8.65
N VAL A 82 15.41 -6.80 -8.37
CA VAL A 82 14.24 -6.67 -7.50
C VAL A 82 13.10 -6.03 -8.28
N GLU A 83 11.88 -6.49 -8.01
CA GLU A 83 10.69 -6.12 -8.76
C GLU A 83 9.48 -5.94 -7.85
N GLY A 84 8.66 -4.93 -8.16
CA GLY A 84 7.51 -4.56 -7.35
C GLY A 84 6.34 -4.13 -8.22
N ALA A 85 5.26 -4.90 -8.19
CA ALA A 85 4.02 -4.61 -8.90
C ALA A 85 2.90 -4.29 -7.92
N ALA A 86 2.22 -3.14 -8.08
CA ALA A 86 1.04 -2.80 -7.31
C ALA A 86 0.15 -1.75 -8.02
N HIS A 87 -1.09 -1.61 -7.55
CA HIS A 87 -1.99 -0.55 -8.03
C HIS A 87 -1.66 0.83 -7.46
N TYR A 88 -0.89 0.89 -6.38
CA TYR A 88 -0.37 2.13 -5.79
C TYR A 88 1.16 2.17 -5.91
N GLN A 89 1.70 3.35 -6.24
CA GLN A 89 3.15 3.51 -6.40
C GLN A 89 3.93 3.17 -5.14
N ASP A 90 3.45 3.61 -3.97
CA ASP A 90 4.14 3.40 -2.71
C ASP A 90 4.25 1.89 -2.38
N ASP A 91 3.19 1.11 -2.63
CA ASP A 91 3.19 -0.35 -2.41
C ASP A 91 4.20 -1.05 -3.32
N ALA A 92 4.26 -0.64 -4.59
CA ALA A 92 5.19 -1.20 -5.56
C ALA A 92 6.66 -0.94 -5.16
N VAL A 93 6.96 0.28 -4.67
CA VAL A 93 8.29 0.62 -4.17
C VAL A 93 8.63 -0.15 -2.89
N VAL A 94 7.69 -0.30 -1.96
CA VAL A 94 7.89 -1.08 -0.72
C VAL A 94 8.26 -2.53 -1.04
N LYS A 95 7.58 -3.17 -2.00
CA LYS A 95 7.92 -4.54 -2.41
C LYS A 95 9.35 -4.68 -2.91
N CYS A 96 9.84 -3.74 -3.73
CA CYS A 96 11.23 -3.75 -4.18
C CYS A 96 12.21 -3.59 -3.02
N LEU A 97 11.91 -2.70 -2.09
CA LEU A 97 12.74 -2.43 -0.92
C LEU A 97 12.79 -3.63 0.04
N GLU A 98 11.67 -4.33 0.23
CA GLU A 98 11.61 -5.53 1.07
C GLU A 98 12.41 -6.67 0.45
N GLN A 99 12.30 -6.91 -0.86
CA GLN A 99 13.15 -7.88 -1.55
C GLN A 99 14.64 -7.53 -1.43
N ALA A 100 15.00 -6.25 -1.64
CA ALA A 100 16.39 -5.83 -1.48
C ALA A 100 16.89 -6.00 -0.04
N LEU A 101 16.03 -5.81 0.96
CA LEU A 101 16.35 -6.05 2.36
C LEU A 101 16.59 -7.54 2.63
N GLU A 102 15.76 -8.43 2.09
CA GLU A 102 15.92 -9.89 2.17
C GLU A 102 17.23 -10.38 1.53
N MET A 103 17.73 -9.64 0.54
CA MET A 103 19.00 -9.92 -0.13
C MET A 103 20.22 -9.33 0.61
N ASP A 104 20.04 -8.71 1.78
CA ASP A 104 21.08 -7.95 2.49
C ASP A 104 21.73 -6.86 1.61
N ALA A 105 20.93 -6.21 0.76
CA ALA A 105 21.39 -5.14 -0.11
C ALA A 105 21.58 -3.83 0.66
N HIS A 106 22.60 -3.07 0.27
CA HIS A 106 22.84 -1.73 0.80
C HIS A 106 22.18 -0.63 -0.03
N ALA A 107 21.80 -0.92 -1.29
CA ALA A 107 21.12 0.02 -2.18
C ALA A 107 20.41 -0.71 -3.32
N ILE A 108 19.55 0.01 -4.03
CA ILE A 108 19.03 -0.40 -5.34
C ILE A 108 19.49 0.62 -6.38
N VAL A 109 20.10 0.15 -7.47
CA VAL A 109 20.53 0.97 -8.62
C VAL A 109 19.66 0.71 -9.84
N ASN A 110 19.74 1.60 -10.84
CA ASN A 110 18.89 1.54 -12.04
C ASN A 110 17.40 1.40 -11.70
N PHE A 111 16.96 2.08 -10.64
CA PHE A 111 15.58 2.00 -10.18
C PHE A 111 14.66 2.73 -11.16
N GLN A 112 13.79 1.99 -11.85
CA GLN A 112 12.97 2.49 -12.94
C GLN A 112 11.50 2.13 -12.74
N LEU A 113 10.62 3.02 -13.19
CA LEU A 113 9.17 2.83 -13.21
C LEU A 113 8.71 2.48 -14.62
N ALA A 114 7.95 1.39 -14.74
CA ALA A 114 7.05 1.12 -15.84
C ALA A 114 5.60 1.27 -15.33
N THR A 115 4.76 1.96 -16.08
CA THR A 115 3.33 2.09 -15.75
C THR A 115 2.52 1.48 -16.87
N THR A 116 1.56 0.63 -16.51
CA THR A 116 0.57 0.09 -17.45
C THR A 116 -0.80 0.63 -17.06
N THR A 117 -1.49 1.26 -18.01
CA THR A 117 -2.86 1.74 -17.84
C THR A 117 -3.80 0.84 -18.63
N SER A 118 -4.67 0.12 -17.93
CA SER A 118 -5.75 -0.64 -18.55
C SER A 118 -6.99 0.23 -18.65
N VAL A 119 -7.51 0.41 -19.86
CA VAL A 119 -8.76 1.17 -20.11
C VAL A 119 -9.88 0.18 -20.38
N TYR A 120 -10.93 0.22 -19.55
CA TYR A 120 -12.11 -0.61 -19.68
C TYR A 120 -13.28 0.30 -20.09
N GLY A 121 -13.82 0.07 -21.28
CA GLY A 121 -14.97 0.82 -21.79
C GLY A 121 -16.19 -0.07 -21.92
N ASN A 122 -17.34 0.43 -21.46
CA ASN A 122 -18.64 -0.01 -21.95
C ASN A 122 -19.39 1.23 -22.48
N ALA A 123 -20.44 1.08 -23.29
CA ALA A 123 -21.04 2.14 -24.12
C ALA A 123 -21.46 3.46 -23.41
N LYS A 124 -21.42 3.53 -22.08
CA LYS A 124 -21.72 4.73 -21.27
C LYS A 124 -20.63 5.14 -20.26
N ASN A 125 -19.64 4.29 -19.97
CA ASN A 125 -18.62 4.55 -18.95
C ASN A 125 -17.24 4.07 -19.44
N ILE A 126 -16.23 4.94 -19.26
CA ILE A 126 -14.82 4.62 -19.44
C ILE A 126 -14.18 4.60 -18.05
N ASP A 127 -13.67 3.45 -17.62
CA ASP A 127 -12.88 3.29 -16.40
C ASP A 127 -11.42 3.03 -16.78
N SER A 128 -10.49 3.53 -15.98
CA SER A 128 -9.05 3.33 -16.20
C SER A 128 -8.39 2.86 -14.91
N ARG A 129 -7.69 1.73 -14.96
CA ARG A 129 -6.90 1.21 -13.84
C ARG A 129 -5.42 1.25 -14.16
N ASN A 130 -4.66 1.95 -13.32
CA ASN A 130 -3.21 1.98 -13.38
C ASN A 130 -2.63 0.81 -12.58
N ALA A 131 -1.57 0.23 -13.11
CA ALA A 131 -0.66 -0.64 -12.38
C ALA A 131 0.76 -0.09 -12.54
N TYR A 132 1.46 0.00 -11.41
CA TYR A 132 2.83 0.49 -11.31
C TYR A 132 3.75 -0.70 -11.13
N PHE A 133 4.79 -0.75 -11.93
CA PHE A 133 5.82 -1.77 -11.92
C PHE A 133 7.18 -1.09 -11.75
N TYR A 134 7.82 -1.31 -10.61
CA TYR A 134 9.17 -0.84 -10.35
C TYR A 134 10.16 -1.98 -10.49
N THR A 135 11.32 -1.69 -11.08
CA THR A 135 12.45 -2.63 -11.15
C THR A 135 13.73 -1.93 -10.76
N GLY A 136 14.72 -2.70 -10.32
CA GLY A 136 16.08 -2.22 -10.13
C GLY A 136 17.01 -3.37 -9.76
N THR A 137 18.30 -3.07 -9.62
CA THR A 137 19.30 -4.05 -9.21
C THR A 137 19.67 -3.81 -7.75
N ALA A 138 19.45 -4.81 -6.90
CA ALA A 138 19.92 -4.80 -5.51
C ALA A 138 21.43 -4.97 -5.48
N VAL A 139 22.11 -4.10 -4.74
CA VAL A 139 23.59 -4.06 -4.68
C VAL A 139 24.11 -3.99 -3.25
N LYS A 140 25.28 -4.57 -3.04
CA LYS A 140 26.03 -4.49 -1.79
C LYS A 140 27.32 -3.72 -2.01
N TYR A 141 27.55 -2.67 -1.24
CA TYR A 141 28.84 -1.98 -1.24
C TYR A 141 29.97 -2.93 -0.85
N LYS A 142 31.12 -2.76 -1.50
CA LYS A 142 32.37 -3.39 -1.08
C LYS A 142 32.94 -2.68 0.14
#